data_AF-A0A1I1TDI7-F1
#
_entry.id   AF-A0A1I1TDI7-F1
#
_cell.length_a   1.000
_cell.length_b   1.000
_cell.length_c   1.000
_cell.angle_alpha   90.00
_cell.angle_beta   90.00
_cell.angle_gamma   90.00
#
_symmetry.space_group_name_H-M   'P 1'
#
loop_
_entity.id
_entity.type
_entity.pdbx_description
1 polymer ?
#
loop_
_entity_poly.entity_id
_entity_poly.type
_entity_poly.pdbx_seq_one_letter_code
_entity_poly.pdbx_strand_id
1 'polypeptide(L)'
;MNLLTTNIKLKFKKMISANTFYTRETDVFYLVGKDEGRVEGKEEGREEGREEGRADTQKEIAANMKNLGIDIALISQAAGMSIEEIEQLN
;
A
#
# COMPACT_ATOMS: atom_id res chain seq x y z
N MET A 1 -26.27 -15.84 -45.63
CA MET A 1 -24.99 -15.88 -44.89
C MET A 1 -24.43 -17.30 -44.97
N ASN A 2 -23.17 -17.46 -45.39
CA ASN A 2 -22.53 -18.77 -45.52
C ASN A 2 -22.15 -19.32 -44.12
N LEU A 3 -22.67 -20.51 -43.78
CA LEU A 3 -22.44 -21.20 -42.51
C LEU A 3 -20.96 -21.40 -42.19
N LEU A 4 -20.13 -21.66 -43.21
CA LEU A 4 -18.69 -21.83 -43.05
C LEU A 4 -18.05 -20.53 -42.54
N THR A 5 -18.45 -19.40 -43.11
CA THR A 5 -17.96 -18.07 -42.74
C THR A 5 -18.44 -17.66 -41.34
N THR A 6 -19.67 -18.02 -40.97
CA THR A 6 -20.21 -17.78 -39.63
C THR A 6 -19.47 -18.60 -38.57
N ASN A 7 -19.20 -19.87 -38.84
CA ASN A 7 -18.46 -20.74 -37.93
C ASN A 7 -17.01 -20.27 -37.73
N ILE A 8 -16.35 -19.82 -38.79
CA ILE A 8 -15.01 -19.24 -38.71
C ILE A 8 -15.02 -17.96 -37.86
N LYS A 9 -15.95 -17.03 -38.11
CA LYS A 9 -16.10 -15.80 -37.31
C LYS A 9 -16.37 -16.10 -35.84
N LEU A 10 -17.21 -17.08 -35.53
CA LEU A 10 -17.50 -17.50 -34.16
C LEU A 10 -16.26 -18.09 -33.48
N LYS A 11 -15.46 -18.87 -34.20
CA LYS A 11 -14.21 -19.47 -33.71
C LYS A 11 -13.15 -18.39 -33.41
N PHE A 12 -12.98 -17.42 -34.31
CA PHE A 12 -12.09 -16.27 -34.08
C PHE A 12 -12.55 -15.37 -32.94
N LYS A 13 -13.86 -15.09 -32.81
CA LYS A 13 -14.41 -14.28 -31.72
C LYS A 13 -14.20 -14.94 -30.35
N LYS A 14 -14.27 -16.27 -30.27
CA LYS A 14 -13.93 -17.03 -29.04
C LYS A 14 -12.43 -17.03 -28.73
N MET A 15 -11.58 -16.94 -29.75
CA MET A 15 -10.12 -16.97 -29.61
C MET A 15 -9.52 -15.60 -29.25
N ILE A 16 -10.16 -14.50 -29.66
CA ILE A 16 -9.70 -13.10 -29.43
C ILE A 16 -10.45 -12.43 -28.25
N SER A 17 -11.45 -13.11 -27.66
CA SER A 17 -12.15 -12.61 -26.48
C SER A 17 -11.15 -12.50 -25.32
N ALA A 18 -10.71 -11.30 -24.99
CA ALA A 18 -9.86 -11.01 -23.81
C ALA A 18 -10.42 -11.62 -22.51
N ASN A 19 -11.72 -11.91 -22.48
CA ASN A 19 -12.41 -12.57 -21.38
C ASN A 19 -12.02 -14.05 -21.17
N THR A 20 -11.28 -14.70 -22.09
CA THR A 20 -10.76 -16.07 -21.91
C THR A 20 -9.29 -16.12 -21.51
N PHE A 21 -8.55 -15.01 -21.57
CA PHE A 21 -7.16 -14.95 -21.12
C PHE A 21 -7.10 -15.01 -19.58
N TYR A 22 -7.79 -14.11 -18.89
CA TYR A 22 -7.62 -13.92 -17.43
C TYR A 22 -8.42 -14.87 -16.52
N THR A 23 -8.94 -15.99 -17.02
CA THR A 23 -9.90 -16.82 -16.26
C THR A 23 -9.35 -18.13 -15.70
N ARG A 24 -8.07 -18.44 -15.90
CA ARG A 24 -7.46 -19.69 -15.40
C ARG A 24 -6.15 -19.39 -14.66
N GLU A 25 -5.99 -19.99 -13.48
CA GLU A 25 -4.77 -19.92 -12.63
C GLU A 25 -3.47 -20.36 -13.34
N THR A 26 -3.54 -20.90 -14.55
CA THR A 26 -2.39 -21.27 -15.38
C THR A 26 -1.92 -20.18 -16.33
N ASP A 27 -2.59 -19.03 -16.40
CA ASP A 27 -2.13 -17.89 -17.20
C ASP A 27 -0.93 -17.23 -16.49
N VAL A 28 0.22 -17.21 -17.17
CA VAL A 28 1.47 -16.64 -16.66
C VAL A 28 1.28 -15.19 -16.26
N PHE A 29 0.49 -14.42 -17.01
CA PHE A 29 0.24 -13.00 -16.69
C PHE A 29 -0.61 -12.84 -15.43
N TYR A 30 -1.55 -13.76 -15.18
CA TYR A 30 -2.33 -13.76 -13.94
C TYR A 30 -1.44 -14.07 -12.72
N LEU A 31 -0.54 -15.05 -12.84
CA LEU A 31 0.39 -15.42 -11.77
C LEU A 31 1.38 -14.30 -11.47
N VAL A 32 1.92 -13.64 -12.50
CA VAL A 32 2.82 -12.49 -12.36
C VAL A 32 2.10 -11.34 -11.65
N GLY A 33 0.93 -10.92 -12.14
CA GLY A 33 0.20 -9.81 -11.50
C GLY A 33 -0.24 -10.11 -10.05
N LYS A 34 -0.56 -11.37 -9.74
CA LYS A 34 -0.86 -11.80 -8.36
C LYS A 34 0.37 -11.73 -7.45
N ASP A 35 1.54 -12.14 -7.94
CA ASP A 35 2.77 -12.11 -7.14
C ASP A 35 3.30 -10.68 -6.97
N GLU A 36 3.28 -9.87 -8.05
CA GLU A 36 3.60 -8.44 -8.00
C GLU A 36 2.73 -7.71 -6.99
N GLY A 37 1.39 -7.84 -7.09
CA GLY A 37 0.49 -7.19 -6.13
C GLY A 37 0.67 -7.67 -4.67
N ARG A 38 1.11 -8.92 -4.46
CA ARG A 38 1.44 -9.43 -3.13
C ARG A 38 2.76 -8.88 -2.60
N VAL A 39 3.75 -8.69 -3.47
CA VAL A 39 5.05 -8.12 -3.11
C VAL A 39 4.88 -6.63 -2.79
N GLU A 40 4.27 -5.88 -3.70
CA GLU A 40 3.99 -4.44 -3.53
C GLU A 40 3.18 -4.19 -2.26
N GLY A 41 2.04 -4.85 -2.07
CA GLY A 41 1.22 -4.64 -0.87
C GLY A 41 1.92 -5.04 0.44
N LYS A 42 2.91 -5.94 0.40
CA LYS A 42 3.71 -6.28 1.58
C LYS A 42 4.80 -5.24 1.85
N GLU A 43 5.40 -4.67 0.82
CA GLU A 43 6.40 -3.61 0.96
C GLU A 43 5.75 -2.32 1.44
N GLU A 44 4.68 -1.87 0.77
CA GLU A 44 3.90 -0.69 1.16
C GLU A 44 3.41 -0.80 2.60
N GLY A 45 2.71 -1.90 2.96
CA GLY A 45 2.22 -2.08 4.32
C GLY A 45 3.31 -2.17 5.40
N ARG A 46 4.53 -2.60 5.03
CA ARG A 46 5.68 -2.60 5.96
C ARG A 46 6.27 -1.21 6.13
N GLU A 47 6.34 -0.42 5.06
CA GLU A 47 6.83 0.95 5.08
C GLU A 47 5.88 1.86 5.85
N GLU A 48 4.59 1.85 5.50
CA GLU A 48 3.54 2.60 6.20
C GLU A 48 3.52 2.25 7.69
N GLY A 49 3.48 0.96 8.04
CA GLY A 49 3.48 0.54 9.45
C GLY A 49 4.76 0.94 10.22
N ARG A 50 5.91 1.07 9.55
CA ARG A 50 7.15 1.54 10.17
C ARG A 50 7.13 3.06 10.37
N GLU A 51 6.58 3.81 9.43
CA GLU A 51 6.46 5.27 9.53
C GLU A 51 5.43 5.67 10.59
N GLU A 52 4.23 5.08 10.56
CA GLU A 52 3.18 5.29 11.57
C GLU A 52 3.71 4.94 12.96
N GLY A 53 4.32 3.76 13.13
CA GLY A 53 4.88 3.36 14.42
C GLY A 53 5.98 4.29 14.92
N ARG A 54 6.81 4.85 14.04
CA ARG A 54 7.82 5.85 14.42
C ARG A 54 7.18 7.17 14.84
N ALA A 55 6.21 7.66 14.09
CA ALA A 55 5.52 8.92 14.39
C ALA A 55 4.73 8.82 15.71
N ASP A 56 4.04 7.71 15.94
CA ASP A 56 3.27 7.48 17.17
C ASP A 56 4.18 7.37 18.39
N THR A 57 5.26 6.59 18.29
CA THR A 57 6.23 6.47 19.40
C THR A 57 6.95 7.79 19.69
N GLN A 58 7.27 8.58 18.66
CA GLN A 58 7.86 9.91 18.81
C GLN A 58 6.92 10.85 19.57
N LYS A 59 5.63 10.88 19.21
CA LYS A 59 4.61 11.68 19.91
C LYS A 59 4.39 11.22 21.34
N GLU A 60 4.33 9.90 21.58
CA GLU A 60 4.16 9.33 22.91
C GLU A 60 5.34 9.68 23.82
N ILE A 61 6.57 9.55 23.32
CA ILE A 61 7.78 9.93 24.06
C ILE A 61 7.77 11.43 24.38
N ALA A 62 7.45 12.29 23.42
CA ALA A 62 7.39 13.74 23.63
C ALA A 62 6.31 14.14 24.65
N ALA A 63 5.12 13.52 24.60
CA ALA A 63 4.06 13.75 25.57
C ALA A 63 4.48 13.31 26.99
N ASN A 64 5.11 12.14 27.11
CA ASN A 64 5.65 11.66 28.39
C ASN A 64 6.74 12.60 28.94
N MET A 65 7.65 13.10 28.09
CA MET A 65 8.66 14.07 28.49
C MET A 65 8.04 15.37 28.99
N LYS A 66 7.00 15.88 28.32
CA LYS A 66 6.25 17.07 28.74
C LYS A 66 5.59 16.85 30.10
N ASN A 67 4.96 15.69 30.30
CA ASN A 67 4.32 15.31 31.56
C ASN A 67 5.33 15.14 32.71
N LEU A 68 6.58 14.81 32.41
CA LEU A 68 7.67 14.80 33.38
C LEU A 68 8.22 16.20 33.71
N GLY A 69 7.70 17.25 33.08
CA GLY A 69 8.12 18.64 33.31
C GLY A 69 9.45 18.98 32.63
N ILE A 70 9.86 18.23 31.60
CA ILE A 70 11.05 18.56 30.80
C ILE A 70 10.77 19.82 29.98
N ASP A 71 11.79 20.66 29.85
CA ASP A 71 11.72 21.90 29.08
C ASP A 71 11.33 21.64 27.61
N ILE A 72 10.36 22.41 27.11
CA ILE A 72 9.78 22.21 25.77
C ILE A 72 10.83 22.40 24.66
N ALA A 73 11.78 23.32 24.83
CA ALA A 73 12.83 23.52 23.84
C ALA A 73 13.78 22.31 23.77
N LEU A 74 14.05 21.67 24.92
CA LEU A 74 14.81 20.43 24.97
C LEU A 74 14.05 19.25 24.36
N ILE A 75 12.74 19.15 24.59
CA ILE A 75 11.89 18.13 23.95
C ILE A 75 11.89 18.32 22.43
N SER A 76 11.75 19.56 21.96
CA SER A 76 11.80 19.90 20.53
C SER A 76 13.11 19.45 19.89
N GLN A 77 14.24 19.73 20.55
CA GLN A 77 15.55 19.31 20.07
C GLN A 77 15.73 17.78 20.07
N ALA A 78 15.25 17.08 21.10
CA ALA A 78 15.44 15.64 21.25
C ALA A 78 14.48 14.82 20.38
N ALA A 79 13.22 15.22 20.32
CA ALA A 79 12.18 14.54 19.57
C ALA A 79 12.16 14.99 18.10
N GLY A 80 12.78 16.10 17.71
CA GLY A 80 12.73 16.61 16.34
C GLY A 80 11.33 17.10 15.93
N MET A 81 10.52 17.53 16.89
CA MET A 81 9.19 18.10 16.71
C MET A 81 9.24 19.62 16.91
N SER A 82 8.31 20.37 16.33
CA SER A 82 8.22 21.80 16.61
C SER A 82 7.73 22.05 18.03
N ILE A 83 8.05 23.23 18.56
CA ILE A 83 7.57 23.66 19.87
C ILE A 83 6.03 23.68 19.89
N GLU A 84 5.40 24.16 18.82
CA GLU A 84 3.94 24.20 18.68
C GLU A 84 3.32 22.80 18.71
N GLU A 85 3.93 21.82 18.04
CA GLU A 85 3.46 20.44 18.07
C GLU A 85 3.51 19.85 19.49
N ILE A 86 4.59 20.12 20.23
CA ILE A 86 4.76 19.64 21.61
C ILE A 86 3.80 20.35 22.58
N GLU A 87 3.55 21.65 22.39
CA GLU A 87 2.57 22.40 23.18
C GLU A 87 1.15 21.84 23.03
N GLN A 88 0.82 21.29 21.87
CA GLN A 88 -0.47 20.65 21.58
C GLN A 88 -0.59 19.20 22.09
N LEU A 89 0.51 18.56 22.49
CA LEU A 89 0.45 17.22 23.11
C LEU A 89 -0.23 17.29 24.48
N ASN A 90 -1.05 16.28 24.80
CA ASN A 90 -1.78 16.21 26.07
C ASN A 90 -0.91 15.77 27.25
#